data_AF-A0A1C6KWI0-F1
#
_entry.id   AF-A0A1C6KWI0-F1
#
_cell.length_a   1.000
_cell.length_b   1.000
_cell.length_c   1.000
_cell.angle_alpha   90.00
_cell.angle_beta   90.00
_cell.angle_gamma   90.00
#
_symmetry.space_group_name_H-M   'P 1'
#
loop_
_entity.id
_entity.type
_entity.pdbx_description
1 polymer ?
#
loop_
_entity_poly.entity_id
_entity_poly.type
_entity_poly.pdbx_seq_one_letter_code
_entity_poly.pdbx_strand_id
1 'polypeptide(L)'
;MQKYYIRDFLTKELEKNDGKLTQYYVENDHEAIIEREIWDAAQLEINRIKEFKRNHQIRELGSSSLEPFYGKIFCGCCGGRMVKKSRKSVWRCINSGKEKGGFCKAKPVEGHKMEEYVSAAWAQLVSQRENLLSGWEKDIAQGNALERLRAAQMKELTEKYPDWFQVAKNTRMVIGEIIIGGDKGCEILFMDGVRLVTD
;
A
#
# COMPACT_ATOMS: atom_id res chain seq x y z
N MET A 1 -8.17 -34.35 6.56
CA MET A 1 -6.86 -34.19 7.24
C MET A 1 -7.00 -34.48 8.74
N GLN A 2 -6.13 -35.29 9.33
CA GLN A 2 -6.24 -35.75 10.72
C GLN A 2 -5.79 -34.66 11.72
N LYS A 3 -6.75 -33.84 12.16
CA LYS A 3 -6.54 -32.74 13.13
C LYS A 3 -6.31 -33.24 14.56
N TYR A 4 -6.85 -34.41 14.89
CA TYR A 4 -6.76 -35.05 16.20
C TYR A 4 -6.45 -36.54 16.03
N TYR A 5 -5.78 -37.12 17.00
CA TYR A 5 -5.55 -38.56 17.07
C TYR A 5 -5.87 -39.09 18.46
N ILE A 6 -6.16 -40.37 18.55
CA ILE A 6 -6.42 -41.03 19.83
C ILE A 6 -5.08 -41.25 20.52
N ARG A 7 -4.86 -40.57 21.63
CA ARG A 7 -3.64 -40.68 22.44
C ARG A 7 -3.61 -41.99 23.21
N ASP A 8 -4.77 -42.39 23.73
CA ASP A 8 -4.95 -43.62 24.49
C ASP A 8 -6.21 -44.37 24.01
N PHE A 9 -6.00 -45.60 23.58
CA PHE A 9 -7.03 -46.46 22.98
C PHE A 9 -8.06 -46.97 23.99
N LEU A 10 -7.72 -47.05 25.29
CA LEU A 10 -8.62 -47.49 26.35
C LEU A 10 -9.58 -46.38 26.76
N THR A 11 -9.07 -45.16 26.91
CA THR A 11 -9.83 -43.99 27.35
C THR A 11 -10.45 -43.20 26.19
N LYS A 12 -10.01 -43.46 24.95
CA LYS A 12 -10.38 -42.71 23.73
C LYS A 12 -10.08 -41.21 23.84
N GLU A 13 -9.06 -40.85 24.63
CA GLU A 13 -8.60 -39.46 24.75
C GLU A 13 -8.12 -38.94 23.39
N LEU A 14 -8.72 -37.83 22.94
CA LEU A 14 -8.35 -37.15 21.70
C LEU A 14 -7.30 -36.08 22.01
N GLU A 15 -6.16 -36.15 21.33
CA GLU A 15 -5.12 -35.14 21.39
C GLU A 15 -4.96 -34.47 20.02
N LYS A 16 -4.68 -33.17 20.02
CA LYS A 16 -4.45 -32.42 18.79
C LYS A 16 -3.16 -32.92 18.12
N ASN A 17 -3.20 -33.14 16.82
CA ASN A 17 -2.03 -33.55 16.07
C ASN A 17 -1.17 -32.32 15.76
N ASP A 18 -0.27 -31.94 16.66
CA ASP A 18 0.70 -30.85 16.46
C ASP A 18 2.03 -31.37 15.87
N GLY A 19 1.95 -32.37 14.98
CA GLY A 19 3.11 -32.99 14.32
C GLY A 19 3.52 -34.37 14.87
N LYS A 20 2.71 -34.95 15.77
CA LYS A 20 2.94 -36.30 16.33
C LYS A 20 2.63 -37.42 15.35
N LEU A 21 1.71 -37.18 14.42
CA LEU A 21 1.44 -38.05 13.26
C LEU A 21 1.65 -37.25 11.98
N THR A 22 2.04 -37.94 10.90
CA THR A 22 2.25 -37.34 9.58
C THR A 22 1.00 -36.56 9.13
N GLN A 23 1.19 -35.30 8.78
CA GLN A 23 0.16 -34.44 8.22
C GLN A 23 0.44 -34.23 6.73
N TYR A 24 -0.58 -34.37 5.90
CA TYR A 24 -0.50 -34.13 4.47
C TYR A 24 -1.33 -32.91 4.13
N TYR A 25 -0.74 -31.95 3.43
CA TYR A 25 -1.46 -30.84 2.82
C TYR A 25 -1.99 -31.32 1.46
N VAL A 26 -3.31 -31.41 1.33
CA VAL A 26 -3.96 -31.79 0.07
C VAL A 26 -4.36 -30.50 -0.64
N GLU A 27 -3.80 -30.28 -1.83
CA GLU A 27 -4.15 -29.15 -2.67
C GLU A 27 -5.40 -29.45 -3.51
N ASN A 28 -6.26 -28.46 -3.70
CA ASN A 28 -7.43 -28.50 -4.60
C ASN A 28 -8.48 -29.60 -4.28
N ASP A 29 -8.63 -29.97 -3.00
CA ASP A 29 -9.64 -30.95 -2.54
C ASP A 29 -11.08 -30.42 -2.69
N HIS A 30 -11.27 -29.10 -2.61
CA HIS A 30 -12.52 -28.43 -2.89
C HIS A 30 -12.29 -27.26 -3.86
N GLU A 31 -13.35 -26.85 -4.55
CA GLU A 31 -13.35 -25.65 -5.38
C GLU A 31 -12.87 -24.45 -4.54
N ALA A 32 -11.95 -23.68 -5.10
CA ALA A 32 -11.37 -22.55 -4.40
C ALA A 32 -12.42 -21.45 -4.22
N ILE A 33 -12.52 -20.89 -3.01
CA ILE A 33 -13.43 -19.76 -2.71
C ILE A 33 -13.03 -18.52 -3.52
N ILE A 34 -11.72 -18.36 -3.74
CA ILE A 34 -11.12 -17.29 -4.53
C ILE A 34 -10.05 -17.89 -5.42
N GLU A 35 -9.81 -17.23 -6.55
CA GLU A 35 -8.73 -17.62 -7.46
C GLU A 35 -7.37 -17.58 -6.76
N ARG A 36 -6.53 -18.57 -7.06
CA ARG A 36 -5.20 -18.70 -6.43
C ARG A 36 -4.32 -17.47 -6.70
N GLU A 37 -4.44 -16.88 -7.89
CA GLU A 37 -3.71 -15.66 -8.24
C GLU A 37 -4.10 -14.46 -7.36
N ILE A 38 -5.39 -14.28 -7.06
CA ILE A 38 -5.87 -13.24 -6.14
C ILE A 38 -5.35 -13.50 -4.71
N TRP A 39 -5.35 -14.76 -4.28
CA TRP A 39 -4.80 -15.14 -2.99
C TRP A 39 -3.30 -14.83 -2.88
N ASP A 40 -2.53 -15.19 -3.90
CA ASP A 40 -1.08 -14.96 -3.95
C ASP A 40 -0.77 -13.45 -3.97
N ALA A 41 -1.52 -12.68 -4.75
CA ALA A 41 -1.43 -11.21 -4.76
C ALA A 41 -1.71 -10.61 -3.37
N ALA A 42 -2.71 -11.13 -2.66
CA ALA A 42 -3.02 -10.69 -1.29
C ALA A 42 -1.90 -11.02 -0.30
N GLN A 43 -1.27 -12.19 -0.39
CA GLN A 43 -0.12 -12.55 0.45
C GLN A 43 1.09 -11.63 0.19
N LEU A 44 1.37 -11.35 -1.09
CA LEU A 44 2.42 -10.41 -1.49
C LEU A 44 2.14 -8.98 -0.98
N GLU A 45 0.88 -8.51 -1.06
CA GLU A 45 0.48 -7.20 -0.54
C GLU A 45 0.66 -7.12 0.98
N ILE A 46 0.31 -8.17 1.72
CA ILE A 46 0.55 -8.24 3.18
C ILE A 46 2.04 -8.12 3.50
N ASN A 47 2.90 -8.82 2.75
CA ASN A 47 4.34 -8.75 2.93
C ASN A 47 4.90 -7.36 2.59
N ARG A 48 4.46 -6.77 1.48
CA ARG A 48 4.79 -5.39 1.10
C ARG A 48 4.42 -4.39 2.19
N ILE A 49 3.22 -4.50 2.77
CA ILE A 49 2.78 -3.63 3.87
C ILE A 49 3.66 -3.83 5.11
N LYS A 50 4.04 -5.07 5.46
CA LYS A 50 4.94 -5.34 6.59
C LYS A 50 6.31 -4.69 6.38
N GLU A 51 6.86 -4.81 5.18
CA GLU A 51 8.14 -4.20 4.82
C GLU A 51 8.07 -2.68 4.85
N PHE A 52 7.03 -2.10 4.24
CA PHE A 52 6.78 -0.65 4.27
C PHE A 52 6.71 -0.12 5.71
N LYS A 53 5.98 -0.82 6.60
CA LYS A 53 5.90 -0.46 8.02
C LYS A 53 7.27 -0.48 8.71
N ARG A 54 8.11 -1.45 8.39
CA ARG A 54 9.47 -1.58 8.92
C ARG A 54 10.36 -0.43 8.44
N ASN A 55 10.36 -0.18 7.13
CA ASN A 55 11.21 0.84 6.50
C ASN A 55 10.88 2.25 7.00
N HIS A 56 9.60 2.56 7.15
CA HIS A 56 9.14 3.87 7.63
C HIS A 56 8.92 3.95 9.14
N GLN A 57 9.18 2.87 9.89
CA GLN A 57 8.99 2.78 11.35
C GLN A 57 7.57 3.20 11.79
N ILE A 58 6.55 2.79 11.04
CA ILE A 58 5.15 3.08 11.33
C ILE A 58 4.42 1.83 11.84
N ARG A 59 3.47 2.03 12.76
CA ARG A 59 2.66 0.93 13.32
C ARG A 59 1.55 0.48 12.35
N GLU A 60 0.96 1.43 11.64
CA GLU A 60 -0.24 1.24 10.84
C GLU A 60 -0.14 1.98 9.50
N LEU A 61 -0.66 1.33 8.45
CA LEU A 61 -0.84 1.88 7.11
C LEU A 61 -2.32 1.66 6.76
N GLY A 62 -3.06 2.72 6.44
CA GLY A 62 -4.51 2.62 6.16
C GLY A 62 -5.37 2.37 7.41
N SER A 63 -5.35 3.30 8.38
CA SER A 63 -6.22 3.23 9.57
C SER A 63 -7.72 3.34 9.22
N SER A 64 -8.59 3.05 10.19
CA SER A 64 -10.04 3.27 10.12
C SER A 64 -10.43 4.75 9.95
N SER A 65 -9.46 5.66 10.01
CA SER A 65 -9.67 7.06 9.63
C SER A 65 -10.17 7.18 8.20
N LEU A 66 -11.10 8.11 7.96
CA LEU A 66 -11.55 8.52 6.63
C LEU A 66 -10.46 9.23 5.81
N GLU A 67 -9.27 9.44 6.37
CA GLU A 67 -8.16 10.12 5.70
C GLU A 67 -7.53 9.22 4.61
N PRO A 68 -7.57 9.62 3.32
CA PRO A 68 -7.06 8.81 2.22
C PRO A 68 -5.54 8.63 2.24
N PHE A 69 -4.80 9.65 2.73
CA PHE A 69 -3.34 9.68 2.75
C PHE A 69 -2.72 9.18 4.07
N TYR A 70 -3.52 8.59 4.97
CA TYR A 70 -3.04 8.17 6.28
C TYR A 70 -1.88 7.18 6.20
N GLY A 71 -0.74 7.54 6.78
CA GLY A 71 0.45 6.70 6.86
C GLY A 71 1.25 6.62 5.56
N LYS A 72 0.94 7.43 4.55
CA LYS A 72 1.62 7.44 3.23
C LYS A 72 2.52 8.67 3.01
N ILE A 73 2.42 9.69 3.86
CA ILE A 73 3.10 10.97 3.65
C ILE A 73 4.33 11.09 4.57
N PHE A 74 5.49 11.36 3.97
CA PHE A 74 6.78 11.52 4.65
C PHE A 74 7.43 12.86 4.31
N CYS A 75 8.34 13.30 5.17
CA CYS A 75 9.10 14.53 5.00
C CYS A 75 10.42 14.22 4.30
N GLY A 76 10.68 14.79 3.13
CA GLY A 76 11.95 14.57 2.44
C GLY A 76 13.16 15.25 3.08
N CYS A 77 12.97 16.17 4.05
CA CYS A 77 14.09 16.76 4.80
C CYS A 77 14.66 15.83 5.89
N CYS A 78 13.84 14.96 6.49
CA CYS A 78 14.27 14.15 7.65
C CYS A 78 13.74 12.71 7.66
N GLY A 79 13.01 12.28 6.64
CA GLY A 79 12.34 10.97 6.55
C GLY A 79 11.15 10.79 7.50
N GLY A 80 10.91 11.73 8.41
CA GLY A 80 9.84 11.63 9.41
C GLY A 80 8.45 11.72 8.79
N ARG A 81 7.48 11.00 9.38
CA ARG A 81 6.06 11.05 8.97
C ARG A 81 5.47 12.46 9.03
N MET A 82 4.60 12.77 8.07
CA MET A 82 3.72 13.92 8.11
C MET A 82 2.41 13.53 8.82
N VAL A 83 1.95 14.37 9.73
CA VAL A 83 0.73 14.14 10.52
C VAL A 83 -0.24 15.28 10.30
N LYS A 84 -1.48 14.95 9.91
CA LYS A 84 -2.58 15.91 9.79
C LYS A 84 -3.09 16.25 11.19
N LYS A 85 -3.09 17.53 11.56
CA LYS A 85 -3.78 17.99 12.79
C LYS A 85 -5.25 18.25 12.45
N SER A 86 -6.15 17.51 13.10
CA SER A 86 -7.60 17.43 12.81
C SER A 86 -8.33 18.77 12.71
N ARG A 87 -7.90 19.81 13.44
CA ARG A 87 -8.58 21.12 13.46
C ARG A 87 -8.19 22.09 12.34
N LYS A 88 -7.09 21.84 11.61
CA LYS A 88 -6.54 22.84 10.67
C LYS A 88 -6.37 22.33 9.24
N SER A 89 -6.66 21.06 8.97
CA SER A 89 -6.37 20.42 7.66
C SER A 89 -4.93 20.70 7.19
N VAL A 90 -3.96 20.73 8.11
CA VAL A 90 -2.55 20.97 7.80
C VAL A 90 -1.74 19.72 8.17
N TRP A 91 -0.90 19.30 7.23
CA TRP A 91 0.12 18.27 7.38
C TRP A 91 1.40 18.88 7.93
N ARG A 92 1.92 18.33 9.04
CA ARG A 92 3.17 18.77 9.64
C ARG A 92 4.09 17.58 9.89
N CYS A 93 5.38 17.75 9.65
CA CYS A 93 6.40 16.78 10.04
C CYS A 93 6.37 16.53 11.55
N ILE A 94 6.41 15.26 11.95
CA ILE A 94 6.45 14.89 13.37
C ILE A 94 7.68 15.45 14.11
N ASN A 95 8.79 15.64 13.38
CA ASN A 95 10.06 16.13 13.90
C ASN A 95 10.22 17.66 13.82
N SER A 96 9.22 18.40 13.34
CA SER A 96 9.22 19.88 13.36
C SER A 96 8.44 20.47 14.53
N GLY A 97 7.73 19.63 15.30
CA GLY A 97 7.02 20.05 16.50
C GLY A 97 7.99 20.42 17.63
N LYS A 98 7.86 21.65 18.17
CA LYS A 98 8.65 22.12 19.31
C LYS A 98 8.51 21.23 20.56
N GLU A 99 7.35 20.60 20.74
CA GLU A 99 7.05 19.69 21.86
C GLU A 99 8.01 18.49 21.96
N LYS A 100 8.70 18.11 20.88
CA LYS A 100 9.66 16.99 20.85
C LYS A 100 11.11 17.44 20.59
N GLY A 101 11.45 18.71 20.81
CA GLY A 101 12.79 19.23 20.53
C GLY A 101 13.09 19.33 19.02
N GLY A 102 12.06 19.58 18.21
CA GLY A 102 12.08 19.42 16.76
C GLY A 102 13.29 20.04 16.05
N PHE A 103 14.07 19.20 15.37
CA PHE A 103 15.22 19.60 14.56
C PHE A 103 14.86 19.82 13.08
N CYS A 104 13.70 19.33 12.64
CA CYS A 104 13.28 19.45 11.24
C CYS A 104 12.64 20.83 10.97
N LYS A 105 13.12 21.53 9.94
CA LYS A 105 12.63 22.85 9.53
C LYS A 105 11.58 22.80 8.41
N ALA A 106 11.07 21.62 8.08
CA ALA A 106 10.08 21.45 7.02
C ALA A 106 8.81 22.28 7.30
N LYS A 107 8.41 23.05 6.29
CA LYS A 107 7.19 23.88 6.35
C LYS A 107 5.95 22.96 6.38
N PRO A 108 4.92 23.31 7.15
CA PRO A 108 3.65 22.62 7.07
C PRO A 108 3.02 22.77 5.68
N VAL A 109 2.30 21.75 5.23
CA VAL A 109 1.58 21.75 3.96
C VAL A 109 0.08 21.72 4.20
N GLU A 110 -0.65 22.56 3.50
CA GLU A 110 -2.10 22.64 3.59
C GLU A 110 -2.76 21.45 2.90
N GLY A 111 -3.93 21.03 3.40
CA GLY A 111 -4.63 19.85 2.90
C GLY A 111 -5.02 19.96 1.43
N HIS A 112 -5.47 21.14 0.99
CA HIS A 112 -5.85 21.36 -0.41
C HIS A 112 -4.64 21.20 -1.35
N LYS A 113 -3.45 21.66 -0.95
CA LYS A 113 -2.22 21.49 -1.74
C LYS A 113 -1.85 20.02 -1.94
N MET A 114 -2.17 19.15 -0.98
CA MET A 114 -1.95 17.71 -1.16
C MET A 114 -2.82 17.14 -2.27
N GLU A 115 -4.08 17.57 -2.35
CA GLU A 115 -4.98 17.16 -3.42
C GLU A 115 -4.54 17.72 -4.77
N GLU A 116 -4.04 18.96 -4.81
CA GLU A 116 -3.45 19.57 -6.01
C GLU A 116 -2.22 18.81 -6.51
N TYR A 117 -1.27 18.48 -5.63
CA TYR A 117 -0.08 17.69 -6.00
C TYR A 117 -0.46 16.33 -6.56
N VAL A 118 -1.38 15.64 -5.91
CA VAL A 118 -1.81 14.31 -6.35
C VAL A 118 -2.61 14.38 -7.65
N SER A 119 -3.45 15.39 -7.82
CA SER A 119 -4.19 15.62 -9.06
C SER A 119 -3.24 15.92 -10.23
N ALA A 120 -2.23 16.76 -10.02
CA ALA A 120 -1.20 17.06 -11.01
C ALA A 120 -0.39 15.81 -11.38
N ALA A 121 0.04 15.02 -10.40
CA ALA A 121 0.75 13.77 -10.65
C ALA A 121 -0.12 12.76 -11.40
N TRP A 122 -1.41 12.64 -11.07
CA TRP A 122 -2.33 11.77 -11.80
C TRP A 122 -2.52 12.22 -13.24
N ALA A 123 -2.73 13.51 -13.49
CA ALA A 123 -2.85 14.06 -14.83
C ALA A 123 -1.57 13.83 -15.66
N GLN A 124 -0.40 13.96 -15.03
CA GLN A 124 0.87 13.64 -15.66
C GLN A 124 0.99 12.14 -15.98
N LEU A 125 0.60 11.25 -15.06
CA LEU A 125 0.59 9.81 -15.28
C LEU A 125 -0.33 9.41 -16.43
N VAL A 126 -1.54 9.99 -16.48
CA VAL A 126 -2.52 9.76 -17.55
C VAL A 126 -2.02 10.29 -18.89
N SER A 127 -1.37 11.46 -18.92
CA SER A 127 -0.80 11.99 -20.18
C SER A 127 0.37 11.15 -20.70
N GLN A 128 1.08 10.44 -19.81
CA GLN A 128 2.16 9.51 -20.16
C GLN A 128 1.68 8.07 -20.38
N ARG A 129 0.36 7.82 -20.35
CA ARG A 129 -0.23 6.48 -20.43
C ARG A 129 0.33 5.65 -21.59
N GLU A 130 0.43 6.23 -22.79
CA GLU A 130 0.93 5.52 -23.97
C GLU A 130 2.34 4.95 -23.78
N ASN A 131 3.21 5.67 -23.06
CA ASN A 131 4.56 5.22 -22.76
C ASN A 131 4.56 4.10 -21.69
N LEU A 132 3.62 4.16 -20.74
CA LEU A 132 3.51 3.22 -19.62
C LEU A 132 2.79 1.91 -20.01
N LEU A 133 1.95 1.92 -21.04
CA LEU A 133 1.18 0.76 -21.49
C LEU A 133 2.05 -0.47 -21.74
N SER A 134 3.18 -0.29 -22.43
CA SER A 134 4.10 -1.39 -22.74
C SER A 134 4.69 -2.02 -21.46
N GLY A 135 4.98 -1.21 -20.46
CA GLY A 135 5.45 -1.65 -19.15
C GLY A 135 4.37 -2.43 -18.40
N TRP A 136 3.16 -1.88 -18.32
CA TRP A 136 2.03 -2.57 -17.68
C TRP A 136 1.68 -3.88 -18.37
N GLU A 137 1.72 -3.95 -19.72
CA GLU A 137 1.47 -5.19 -20.44
C GLU A 137 2.53 -6.26 -20.17
N LYS A 138 3.79 -5.84 -20.05
CA LYS A 138 4.88 -6.73 -19.64
C LYS A 138 4.66 -7.25 -18.22
N ASP A 139 4.30 -6.38 -17.28
CA ASP A 139 4.05 -6.75 -15.89
C ASP A 139 2.83 -7.67 -15.76
N ILE A 140 1.77 -7.44 -16.55
CA ILE A 140 0.60 -8.32 -16.65
C ILE A 140 0.99 -9.71 -17.17
N ALA A 141 1.89 -9.80 -18.14
CA ALA A 141 2.29 -11.07 -18.74
C ALA A 141 3.33 -11.84 -17.90
N GLN A 142 4.25 -11.15 -17.24
CA GLN A 142 5.48 -11.74 -16.68
C GLN A 142 5.70 -11.44 -15.20
N GLY A 143 5.01 -10.46 -14.63
CA GLY A 143 5.16 -10.07 -13.23
C GLY A 143 4.69 -11.14 -12.26
N ASN A 144 4.94 -10.92 -10.97
CA ASN A 144 4.31 -11.70 -9.91
C ASN A 144 2.81 -11.36 -9.78
N ALA A 145 2.06 -12.15 -8.99
CA ALA A 145 0.61 -11.97 -8.86
C ALA A 145 0.20 -10.54 -8.43
N LEU A 146 1.01 -9.87 -7.60
CA LEU A 146 0.73 -8.50 -7.18
C LEU A 146 1.02 -7.48 -8.28
N GLU A 147 2.15 -7.62 -8.98
CA GLU A 147 2.53 -6.75 -10.10
C GLU A 147 1.49 -6.79 -11.22
N ARG A 148 1.05 -8.00 -11.60
CA ARG A 148 -0.03 -8.18 -12.59
C ARG A 148 -1.31 -7.47 -12.17
N LEU A 149 -1.71 -7.65 -10.91
CA LEU A 149 -2.92 -7.03 -10.36
C LEU A 149 -2.81 -5.50 -10.37
N ARG A 150 -1.65 -4.94 -9.97
CA ARG A 150 -1.45 -3.48 -9.95
C ARG A 150 -1.36 -2.89 -11.36
N ALA A 151 -0.65 -3.54 -12.27
CA ALA A 151 -0.55 -3.09 -13.66
C ALA A 151 -1.90 -3.12 -14.37
N ALA A 152 -2.69 -4.21 -14.21
CA ALA A 152 -4.04 -4.29 -14.74
C ALA A 152 -4.95 -3.20 -14.14
N GLN A 153 -4.87 -2.99 -12.82
CA GLN A 153 -5.60 -1.93 -12.14
C GLN A 153 -5.24 -0.54 -12.66
N MET A 154 -3.96 -0.21 -12.83
CA MET A 154 -3.53 1.10 -13.31
C MET A 154 -3.92 1.33 -14.77
N LYS A 155 -3.83 0.29 -15.62
CA LYS A 155 -4.30 0.32 -17.01
C LYS A 155 -5.80 0.64 -17.09
N GLU A 156 -6.63 0.01 -16.26
CA GLU A 156 -8.08 0.26 -16.22
C GLU A 156 -8.41 1.65 -15.67
N LEU A 157 -7.82 2.04 -14.53
CA LEU A 157 -8.13 3.31 -13.87
C LEU A 157 -7.77 4.51 -14.73
N THR A 158 -6.62 4.47 -15.40
CA THR A 158 -6.16 5.57 -16.26
C THR A 158 -6.99 5.73 -17.53
N GLU A 159 -7.62 4.66 -18.02
CA GLU A 159 -8.53 4.71 -19.16
C GLU A 159 -9.91 5.22 -18.78
N LYS A 160 -10.45 4.72 -17.66
CA LYS A 160 -11.83 4.98 -17.25
C LYS A 160 -12.01 6.33 -16.54
N TYR A 161 -10.97 6.80 -15.85
CA TYR A 161 -11.04 7.94 -14.94
C TYR A 161 -9.83 8.87 -15.10
N PRO A 162 -9.79 9.67 -16.18
CA PRO A 162 -8.67 10.58 -16.43
C PRO A 162 -8.56 11.71 -15.39
N ASP A 163 -9.66 12.06 -14.71
CA ASP A 163 -9.68 13.07 -13.65
C ASP A 163 -9.46 12.44 -12.27
N TRP A 164 -8.56 13.02 -11.49
CA TRP A 164 -8.23 12.56 -10.14
C TRP A 164 -9.45 12.50 -9.23
N PHE A 165 -10.39 13.45 -9.33
CA PHE A 165 -11.57 13.47 -8.44
C PHE A 165 -12.46 12.23 -8.59
N GLN A 166 -12.39 11.57 -9.75
CA GLN A 166 -13.11 10.33 -10.02
C GLN A 166 -12.39 9.12 -9.38
N VAL A 167 -11.06 9.16 -9.29
CA VAL A 167 -10.19 8.11 -8.73
C VAL A 167 -9.86 8.33 -7.25
N ALA A 168 -10.17 9.49 -6.68
CA ALA A 168 -9.80 9.83 -5.30
C ALA A 168 -10.32 8.82 -4.27
N LYS A 169 -11.44 8.12 -4.53
CA LYS A 169 -11.93 7.03 -3.68
C LYS A 169 -10.97 5.82 -3.63
N ASN A 170 -10.18 5.63 -4.69
CA ASN A 170 -9.16 4.60 -4.84
C ASN A 170 -7.77 5.07 -4.42
N THR A 171 -7.62 6.24 -3.78
CA THR A 171 -6.31 6.79 -3.35
C THR A 171 -5.41 5.75 -2.69
N ARG A 172 -5.96 4.91 -1.80
CA ARG A 172 -5.18 3.89 -1.08
C ARG A 172 -4.63 2.77 -1.98
N MET A 173 -5.31 2.53 -3.10
CA MET A 173 -4.97 1.51 -4.09
C MET A 173 -4.07 2.04 -5.20
N VAL A 174 -4.00 3.37 -5.38
CA VAL A 174 -3.26 4.04 -6.45
C VAL A 174 -1.95 4.61 -5.95
N ILE A 175 -1.94 5.23 -4.77
CA ILE A 175 -0.76 5.87 -4.21
C ILE A 175 -0.04 4.89 -3.29
N GLY A 176 1.25 4.69 -3.52
CA GLY A 176 2.14 3.96 -2.62
C GLY A 176 2.63 4.86 -1.48
N GLU A 177 3.35 5.92 -1.85
CA GLU A 177 4.08 6.82 -0.96
C GLU A 177 4.05 8.25 -1.49
N ILE A 178 4.06 9.24 -0.59
CA ILE A 178 4.22 10.65 -0.91
C ILE A 178 5.34 11.24 -0.05
N ILE A 179 6.32 11.89 -0.67
CA ILE A 179 7.43 12.55 -0.01
C ILE A 179 7.32 14.05 -0.24
N ILE A 180 7.20 14.81 0.84
CA ILE A 180 7.02 16.27 0.83
C ILE A 180 8.28 16.95 1.31
N GLY A 181 8.80 17.85 0.48
CA GLY A 181 9.82 18.83 0.86
C GLY A 181 11.25 18.30 0.78
N GLY A 182 12.18 19.20 0.47
CA GLY A 182 13.54 18.93 0.03
C GLY A 182 13.90 19.90 -1.10
N ASP A 183 14.93 19.61 -1.89
CA ASP A 183 15.31 20.41 -3.08
C ASP A 183 14.43 20.12 -4.32
N LYS A 184 13.44 19.22 -4.21
CA LYS A 184 12.76 18.56 -5.36
C LYS A 184 11.21 18.53 -5.29
N GLY A 185 10.55 19.46 -4.60
CA GLY A 185 9.08 19.51 -4.59
C GLY A 185 8.38 18.36 -3.83
N CYS A 186 7.21 17.94 -4.32
CA CYS A 186 6.41 16.83 -3.83
C CYS A 186 6.58 15.61 -4.75
N GLU A 187 7.11 14.52 -4.22
CA GLU A 187 7.34 13.28 -4.96
C GLU A 187 6.25 12.26 -4.62
N ILE A 188 5.61 11.70 -5.63
CA ILE A 188 4.52 10.74 -5.50
C ILE A 188 4.93 9.45 -6.18
N LEU A 189 4.95 8.37 -5.40
CA LEU A 189 5.16 7.01 -5.86
C LEU A 189 3.80 6.32 -5.98
N PHE A 190 3.47 5.89 -7.19
CA PHE A 190 2.29 5.09 -7.48
C PHE A 190 2.52 3.61 -7.20
N MET A 191 1.43 2.85 -7.11
CA MET A 191 1.43 1.43 -6.74
C MET A 191 1.98 0.50 -7.84
N ASP A 192 2.10 0.99 -9.07
CA ASP A 192 2.82 0.37 -10.18
C ASP A 192 4.32 0.71 -10.20
N GLY A 193 4.81 1.48 -9.23
CA GLY A 193 6.21 1.89 -9.13
C GLY A 193 6.57 3.15 -9.90
N VAL A 194 5.63 3.76 -10.63
CA VAL A 194 5.87 5.04 -11.31
C VAL A 194 6.05 6.14 -10.28
N ARG A 195 7.05 6.99 -10.50
CA ARG A 195 7.45 8.05 -9.57
C ARG A 195 7.44 9.38 -10.30
N LEU A 196 6.60 10.30 -9.83
CA LEU A 196 6.42 11.62 -10.41
C LEU A 196 6.73 12.70 -9.38
N VAL A 197 7.26 13.81 -9.86
CA VAL A 197 7.60 14.97 -9.04
C VAL A 197 6.71 16.12 -9.48
N THR A 198 6.03 16.75 -8.53
CA THR A 198 5.16 17.90 -8.73
C THR A 198 5.64 19.06 -7.87
N ASP A 199 5.69 20.26 -8.45
CA ASP A 199 6.13 21.49 -7.80
C ASP A 199 4.97 22.35 -7.26
#